data_AF-A0A443HN19-F1
#
_entry.id   AF-A0A443HN19-F1
#
_cell.length_a   1.000
_cell.length_b   1.000
_cell.length_c   1.000
_cell.angle_alpha   90.00
_cell.angle_beta   90.00
_cell.angle_gamma   90.00
#
_symmetry.space_group_name_H-M   'P 1'
#
loop_
_entity.id
_entity.type
_entity.pdbx_description
1 polymer ?
#
loop_
_entity_poly.entity_id
_entity_poly.type
_entity_poly.pdbx_seq_one_letter_code
_entity_poly.pdbx_strand_id
1 'polypeptide(L)'
;MQSQTDTNRPLYNSAIGVFDSSPDTSLILLLDMKSNGAAMWSLLQQQLEHFRQKDWLSYWDCRNRRFVSRPLTVVVTGNAPFEMVEANSTHRDIFYDAPLDDIQNPRYTVENSYYASTSMQASVGWPPAGRFTPRQIKSIKKQISIATEKRLKARYWNTPNWPISVRNSVWSFLIRSGVGVLNVDDLFELD
;
A
#
# COMPACT_ATOMS: atom_id res chain seq x y z
N MET A 1 -12.54 -41.11 8.48
CA MET A 1 -11.22 -40.56 8.13
C MET A 1 -11.07 -39.22 8.82
N GLN A 2 -10.38 -39.20 9.96
CA GLN A 2 -10.05 -37.96 10.68
C GLN A 2 -8.87 -37.29 9.98
N SER A 3 -9.03 -36.06 9.51
CA SER A 3 -7.90 -35.23 9.09
C SER A 3 -7.23 -34.67 10.34
N GLN A 4 -6.04 -35.16 10.63
CA GLN A 4 -5.16 -34.63 11.66
C GLN A 4 -4.83 -33.16 11.34
N THR A 5 -5.24 -32.26 12.22
CA THR A 5 -4.73 -30.89 12.27
C THR A 5 -3.30 -30.95 12.77
N ASP A 6 -2.37 -30.53 11.91
CA ASP A 6 -0.93 -30.52 12.17
C ASP A 6 -0.59 -29.40 13.19
N THR A 7 -0.64 -29.73 14.48
CA THR A 7 -0.50 -28.78 15.62
C THR A 7 0.96 -28.59 16.06
N ASN A 8 1.94 -28.74 15.18
CA ASN A 8 3.37 -28.64 15.54
C ASN A 8 4.11 -27.56 14.75
N ARG A 9 3.68 -26.30 14.88
CA ARG A 9 4.60 -25.15 14.73
C ARG A 9 4.91 -24.59 16.12
N PRO A 10 6.18 -24.54 16.54
CA PRO A 10 6.53 -23.96 17.83
C PRO A 10 6.15 -22.46 17.85
N LEU A 11 5.24 -22.10 18.76
CA LEU A 11 4.67 -20.75 18.96
C LEU A 11 5.65 -19.76 19.64
N TYR A 12 6.95 -19.94 19.48
CA TYR A 12 7.97 -19.14 20.15
C TYR A 12 8.99 -18.60 19.15
N ASN A 13 8.58 -17.65 18.29
CA ASN A 13 9.44 -16.56 17.78
C ASN A 13 8.79 -15.60 16.76
N SER A 14 7.51 -15.76 16.38
CA SER A 14 6.88 -14.84 15.42
C SER A 14 6.39 -13.59 16.13
N ALA A 15 6.90 -12.43 15.73
CA ALA A 15 6.43 -11.14 16.22
C ALA A 15 4.92 -10.97 15.96
N ILE A 16 4.17 -10.56 17.00
CA ILE A 16 2.71 -10.39 16.95
C ILE A 16 2.42 -8.94 16.49
N GLY A 17 1.56 -8.79 15.49
CA GLY A 17 1.09 -7.50 15.00
C GLY A 17 0.10 -6.79 15.93
N VAL A 18 -0.29 -5.57 15.57
CA VAL A 18 -1.13 -4.69 16.42
C VAL A 18 -2.63 -4.99 16.34
N PHE A 19 -3.05 -5.88 15.45
CA PHE A 19 -4.47 -6.17 15.21
C PHE A 19 -4.90 -7.43 15.97
N ASP A 20 -5.63 -7.26 17.08
CA ASP A 20 -6.03 -8.36 17.96
C ASP A 20 -6.77 -9.50 17.22
N SER A 21 -7.66 -9.15 16.30
CA SER A 21 -8.45 -10.12 15.53
C SER A 21 -7.67 -10.77 14.37
N SER A 22 -6.50 -10.24 14.02
CA SER A 22 -5.68 -10.74 12.91
C SER A 22 -4.21 -10.37 13.14
N PRO A 23 -3.53 -11.03 14.10
CA PRO A 23 -2.20 -10.64 14.55
C PRO A 23 -1.11 -10.80 13.47
N ASP A 24 -1.37 -11.59 12.43
CA ASP A 24 -0.48 -11.75 11.27
C ASP A 24 -0.60 -10.60 10.25
N THR A 25 -1.59 -9.71 10.41
CA THR A 25 -1.75 -8.54 9.55
C THR A 25 -0.68 -7.49 9.86
N SER A 26 0.09 -7.13 8.84
CA SER A 26 1.07 -6.06 8.93
C SER A 26 0.39 -4.69 9.11
N LEU A 27 0.89 -3.90 10.06
CA LEU A 27 0.64 -2.47 10.11
C LEU A 27 1.43 -1.78 9.00
N ILE A 28 0.75 -1.02 8.15
CA ILE A 28 1.40 -0.24 7.10
C ILE A 28 1.63 1.19 7.58
N LEU A 29 2.91 1.57 7.73
CA LEU A 29 3.30 2.94 8.04
C LEU A 29 3.62 3.69 6.75
N LEU A 30 2.67 4.51 6.29
CA LEU A 30 2.85 5.37 5.11
C LEU A 30 3.45 6.73 5.53
N LEU A 31 4.67 7.00 5.10
CA LEU A 31 5.45 8.19 5.44
C LEU A 31 5.48 9.17 4.26
N ASP A 32 4.74 10.27 4.38
CA ASP A 32 4.68 11.32 3.37
C ASP A 32 5.79 12.37 3.58
N MET A 33 6.82 12.33 2.74
CA MET A 33 7.98 13.21 2.85
C MET A 33 7.69 14.54 2.16
N LYS A 34 7.49 15.62 2.93
CA LYS A 34 7.16 16.95 2.38
C LYS A 34 8.38 17.76 1.92
N SER A 35 9.56 17.58 2.51
CA SER A 35 10.80 18.28 2.10
C SER A 35 12.06 17.62 2.71
N ASN A 36 13.25 18.00 2.22
CA ASN A 36 14.57 17.55 2.70
C ASN A 36 14.79 16.02 2.71
N GLY A 37 14.48 15.37 1.58
CA GLY A 37 14.46 13.90 1.45
C GLY A 37 15.75 13.18 1.88
N ALA A 38 16.93 13.74 1.59
CA ALA A 38 18.20 13.09 1.92
C ALA A 38 18.51 13.05 3.43
N ALA A 39 18.30 14.16 4.15
CA ALA A 39 18.49 14.18 5.60
C ALA A 39 17.46 13.33 6.32
N MET A 40 16.20 13.39 5.86
CA MET A 40 15.10 12.58 6.38
C MET A 40 15.32 11.09 6.11
N TRP A 41 15.96 10.71 5.00
CA TRP A 41 16.28 9.32 4.68
C TRP A 41 17.23 8.71 5.70
N SER A 42 18.33 9.40 6.04
CA SER A 42 19.28 8.93 7.05
C SER A 42 18.62 8.77 8.42
N LEU A 43 17.77 9.72 8.83
CA LEU A 43 17.02 9.64 10.07
C LEU A 43 16.03 8.47 10.07
N LEU A 44 15.31 8.27 8.97
CA LEU A 44 14.41 7.14 8.80
C LEU A 44 15.17 5.81 8.96
N GLN A 45 16.30 5.66 8.26
CA GLN A 45 17.14 4.47 8.36
C GLN A 45 17.58 4.20 9.80
N GLN A 46 17.98 5.23 10.54
CA GLN A 46 18.38 5.11 11.94
C GLN A 46 17.22 4.69 12.85
N GLN A 47 16.04 5.28 12.68
CA GLN A 47 14.86 4.93 13.50
C GLN A 47 14.38 3.50 13.20
N LEU A 48 14.50 3.05 11.95
CA LEU A 48 14.14 1.69 11.55
C LEU A 48 15.08 0.62 12.11
N GLU A 49 16.30 0.97 12.53
CA GLU A 49 17.28 0.01 13.04
C GLU A 49 16.77 -0.76 14.26
N HIS A 50 16.05 -0.10 15.16
CA HIS A 50 15.46 -0.76 16.33
C HIS A 50 14.45 -1.85 15.92
N PHE A 51 13.69 -1.61 14.85
CA PHE A 51 12.72 -2.55 14.32
C PHE A 51 13.38 -3.68 13.53
N ARG A 52 14.50 -3.40 12.84
CA ARG A 52 15.31 -4.41 12.15
C ARG A 52 15.91 -5.41 13.13
N GLN A 53 16.49 -4.94 14.23
CA GLN A 53 17.08 -5.79 15.27
C GLN A 53 16.07 -6.77 15.89
N LYS A 54 14.78 -6.41 15.85
CA LYS A 54 13.68 -7.24 16.34
C LYS A 54 13.01 -8.09 15.26
N ASP A 55 13.46 -8.01 14.01
CA ASP A 55 12.87 -8.73 12.86
C ASP A 55 11.38 -8.38 12.62
N TRP A 56 11.01 -7.11 12.87
CA TRP A 56 9.63 -6.62 12.78
C TRP A 56 9.29 -5.99 11.42
N LEU A 57 10.29 -5.63 10.61
CA LEU A 57 10.08 -4.96 9.34
C LEU A 57 9.86 -5.95 8.20
N SER A 58 8.82 -5.71 7.41
CA SER A 58 8.56 -6.44 6.17
C SER A 58 9.63 -6.07 5.16
N TYR A 59 10.03 -7.02 4.32
CA TYR A 59 11.13 -6.78 3.38
C TYR A 59 10.98 -7.60 2.10
N TRP A 60 11.70 -7.17 1.06
CA TRP A 60 11.87 -7.93 -0.17
C TRP A 60 13.05 -8.89 -0.04
N ASP A 61 12.77 -10.19 -0.07
CA ASP A 61 13.78 -11.24 -0.12
C ASP A 61 14.33 -11.35 -1.54
N CYS A 62 15.48 -10.72 -1.77
CA CYS A 62 16.17 -10.73 -3.08
C CYS A 62 16.51 -12.14 -3.56
N ARG A 63 16.80 -13.07 -2.65
CA ARG A 63 17.23 -14.44 -2.99
C ARG A 63 16.05 -15.26 -3.51
N ASN A 64 14.93 -15.20 -2.81
CA ASN A 64 13.72 -15.94 -3.16
C ASN A 64 12.75 -15.13 -4.04
N ARG A 65 13.10 -13.89 -4.38
CA ARG A 65 12.29 -12.95 -5.17
C ARG A 65 10.84 -12.85 -4.67
N ARG A 66 10.68 -12.58 -3.37
CA ARG A 66 9.36 -12.49 -2.74
C ARG A 66 9.31 -11.44 -1.66
N PHE A 67 8.11 -10.89 -1.45
CA PHE A 67 7.81 -10.08 -0.29
C PHE A 67 7.64 -10.97 0.94
N VAL A 68 8.31 -10.63 2.04
CA VAL A 68 8.18 -11.27 3.34
C VAL A 68 7.46 -10.31 4.27
N SER A 69 6.20 -10.63 4.59
CA SER A 69 5.39 -9.84 5.52
C SER A 69 5.88 -10.04 6.95
N ARG A 70 5.97 -8.94 7.70
CA ARG A 70 6.24 -8.87 9.15
C ARG A 70 5.25 -7.88 9.78
N PRO A 71 5.21 -7.72 11.11
CA PRO A 71 4.24 -6.84 11.76
C PRO A 71 4.22 -5.39 11.30
N LEU A 72 5.31 -4.86 10.74
CA LEU A 72 5.40 -3.50 10.24
C LEU A 72 5.87 -3.50 8.78
N THR A 73 5.16 -2.82 7.89
CA THR A 73 5.61 -2.52 6.51
C THR A 73 5.75 -1.01 6.37
N VAL A 74 6.94 -0.55 5.97
CA VAL A 74 7.22 0.88 5.79
C VAL A 74 7.04 1.23 4.33
N VAL A 75 6.23 2.25 4.05
CA VAL A 75 6.02 2.77 2.71
C VAL A 75 6.29 4.27 2.72
N VAL A 76 7.12 4.77 1.82
CA VAL A 76 7.43 6.20 1.68
C VAL A 76 6.72 6.78 0.45
N THR A 77 6.30 8.03 0.55
CA THR A 77 5.59 8.76 -0.51
C THR A 77 6.01 10.24 -0.53
N GLY A 78 5.43 11.03 -1.44
CA GLY A 78 5.75 12.44 -1.62
C GLY A 78 7.14 12.66 -2.23
N ASN A 79 7.94 13.54 -1.64
CA ASN A 79 9.30 13.87 -2.08
C ASN A 79 10.36 12.87 -1.60
N ALA A 80 9.95 11.63 -1.31
CA ALA A 80 10.88 10.57 -0.97
C ALA A 80 11.80 10.27 -2.17
N PRO A 81 13.13 10.23 -1.96
CA PRO A 81 14.09 10.01 -3.05
C PRO A 81 14.00 8.55 -3.52
N PHE A 82 13.27 8.32 -4.61
CA PHE A 82 13.02 6.98 -5.16
C PHE A 82 14.33 6.24 -5.45
N GLU A 83 15.36 6.96 -5.92
CA GLU A 83 16.67 6.42 -6.21
C GLU A 83 17.36 5.84 -4.96
N MET A 84 17.06 6.36 -3.76
CA MET A 84 17.57 5.79 -2.51
C MET A 84 16.86 4.50 -2.11
N VAL A 85 15.57 4.38 -2.43
CA VAL A 85 14.81 3.12 -2.27
C VAL A 85 15.39 2.05 -3.19
N GLU A 86 15.67 2.41 -4.45
CA GLU A 86 16.25 1.49 -5.44
C GLU A 86 17.70 1.11 -5.14
N ALA A 87 18.52 2.07 -4.73
CA ALA A 87 19.95 1.86 -4.49
C ALA A 87 20.24 1.08 -3.20
N ASN A 88 19.29 1.03 -2.25
CA ASN A 88 19.48 0.34 -0.98
C ASN A 88 19.47 -1.19 -1.20
N SER A 89 20.64 -1.77 -1.40
CA SER A 89 20.81 -3.22 -1.54
C SER A 89 20.96 -3.96 -0.21
N THR A 90 21.29 -3.23 0.88
CA THR A 90 21.54 -3.80 2.21
C THR A 90 20.25 -4.12 2.95
N HIS A 91 19.30 -3.19 2.97
CA HIS A 91 18.05 -3.29 3.72
C HIS A 91 16.87 -3.05 2.79
N ARG A 92 16.21 -4.12 2.37
CA ARG A 92 15.06 -4.06 1.44
C ARG A 92 13.73 -3.97 2.16
N ASP A 93 13.66 -3.14 3.19
CA ASP A 93 12.53 -3.03 4.12
C ASP A 93 11.73 -1.71 4.04
N ILE A 94 12.13 -0.82 3.14
CA ILE A 94 11.38 0.39 2.79
C ILE A 94 10.86 0.24 1.38
N PHE A 95 9.56 0.47 1.20
CA PHE A 95 8.89 0.42 -0.09
C PHE A 95 8.40 1.80 -0.51
N TYR A 96 8.18 1.99 -1.79
CA TYR A 96 7.66 3.22 -2.37
C TYR A 96 6.15 3.15 -2.62
N ASP A 97 5.48 4.28 -2.51
CA ASP A 97 4.12 4.51 -3.01
C ASP A 97 4.23 5.07 -4.43
N ALA A 98 4.13 4.18 -5.42
CA ALA A 98 4.30 4.55 -6.82
C ALA A 98 3.16 5.47 -7.31
N PRO A 99 3.42 6.39 -8.25
CA PRO A 99 2.37 7.19 -8.88
C PRO A 99 1.47 6.29 -9.73
N LEU A 100 0.21 6.13 -9.33
CA LEU A 100 -0.76 5.29 -10.05
C LEU A 100 -1.05 5.81 -11.47
N ASP A 101 -0.88 7.12 -11.71
CA ASP A 101 -1.01 7.73 -13.04
C ASP A 101 0.11 7.35 -14.00
N ASP A 102 1.30 7.05 -13.47
CA ASP A 102 2.48 6.62 -14.22
C ASP A 102 2.80 5.14 -13.96
N ILE A 103 1.80 4.34 -13.55
CA ILE A 103 2.02 2.94 -13.15
C ILE A 103 2.54 2.04 -14.28
N GLN A 104 2.36 2.45 -15.54
CA GLN A 104 2.92 1.77 -16.71
C GLN A 104 4.44 1.88 -16.78
N ASN A 105 5.04 2.85 -16.09
CA ASN A 105 6.48 3.01 -16.06
C ASN A 105 7.14 1.74 -15.49
N PRO A 106 8.07 1.11 -16.23
CA PRO A 106 8.68 -0.16 -15.82
C PRO A 106 9.51 -0.05 -14.53
N ARG A 107 9.92 1.17 -14.12
CA ARG A 107 10.70 1.38 -12.90
C ARG A 107 9.96 0.99 -11.62
N TYR A 108 8.62 1.06 -11.61
CA TYR A 108 7.83 0.68 -10.44
C TYR A 108 7.55 -0.82 -10.48
N THR A 109 8.06 -1.53 -9.48
CA THR A 109 7.97 -2.98 -9.39
C THR A 109 7.62 -3.41 -7.97
N VAL A 110 7.22 -4.68 -7.81
CA VAL A 110 6.97 -5.26 -6.48
C VAL A 110 8.20 -5.29 -5.58
N GLU A 111 9.40 -5.19 -6.16
CA GLU A 111 10.66 -5.19 -5.40
C GLU A 111 10.93 -3.86 -4.70
N ASN A 112 10.46 -2.73 -5.26
CA ASN A 112 10.73 -1.39 -4.73
C ASN A 112 9.47 -0.66 -4.26
N SER A 113 8.28 -1.09 -4.69
CA SER A 113 7.02 -0.42 -4.40
C SER A 113 6.05 -1.38 -3.71
N TYR A 114 5.17 -0.83 -2.88
CA TYR A 114 4.12 -1.58 -2.20
C TYR A 114 2.73 -1.06 -2.59
N TYR A 115 2.58 0.26 -2.56
CA TYR A 115 1.39 0.94 -3.05
C TYR A 115 1.61 1.51 -4.44
N ALA A 116 0.49 1.76 -5.11
CA ALA A 116 0.42 2.69 -6.22
C ALA A 116 -0.77 3.62 -5.99
N SER A 117 -0.52 4.90 -5.74
CA SER A 117 -1.55 5.86 -5.35
C SER A 117 -1.72 7.03 -6.31
N THR A 118 -2.93 7.57 -6.41
CA THR A 118 -3.19 8.87 -7.05
C THR A 118 -4.40 9.60 -6.44
N SER A 119 -4.50 10.90 -6.71
CA SER A 119 -5.70 11.69 -6.47
C SER A 119 -6.80 11.21 -7.39
N MET A 120 -7.95 10.82 -6.84
CA MET A 120 -9.11 10.53 -7.66
C MET A 120 -9.55 11.76 -8.44
N GLN A 121 -9.60 12.93 -7.79
CA GLN A 121 -10.01 14.17 -8.44
C GLN A 121 -9.05 14.60 -9.56
N ALA A 122 -7.73 14.58 -9.34
CA ALA A 122 -6.80 15.01 -10.39
C ALA A 122 -6.67 14.01 -11.53
N SER A 123 -6.67 12.70 -11.24
CA SER A 123 -6.45 11.64 -12.22
C SER A 123 -7.71 11.31 -13.04
N VAL A 124 -8.86 11.24 -12.37
CA VAL A 124 -10.12 10.74 -12.93
C VAL A 124 -11.19 11.83 -13.00
N GLY A 125 -11.16 12.79 -12.07
CA GLY A 125 -12.20 13.81 -11.92
C GLY A 125 -13.42 13.30 -11.15
N TRP A 126 -14.35 14.22 -10.87
CA TRP A 126 -15.58 13.89 -10.18
C TRP A 126 -16.57 13.14 -11.07
N PRO A 127 -17.29 12.13 -10.54
CA PRO A 127 -18.35 11.47 -11.29
C PRO A 127 -19.56 12.41 -11.43
N PRO A 128 -19.94 12.82 -12.66
CA PRO A 128 -21.11 13.65 -12.85
C PRO A 128 -22.38 12.93 -12.39
N ALA A 129 -23.24 13.64 -11.65
CA ALA A 129 -24.46 13.08 -11.05
C ALA A 129 -24.22 11.77 -10.24
N GLY A 130 -23.03 11.62 -9.66
CA GLY A 130 -22.69 10.46 -8.82
C GLY A 130 -22.37 9.16 -9.57
N ARG A 131 -22.23 9.21 -10.90
CA ARG A 131 -21.88 8.05 -11.74
C ARG A 131 -20.64 8.32 -12.58
N PHE A 132 -19.73 7.36 -12.62
CA PHE A 132 -18.57 7.44 -13.51
C PHE A 132 -18.98 7.38 -14.97
N THR A 133 -18.40 8.25 -15.78
CA THR A 133 -18.50 8.17 -17.25
C THR A 133 -17.75 6.94 -17.78
N PRO A 134 -18.05 6.46 -19.00
CA PRO A 134 -17.30 5.36 -19.61
C PRO A 134 -15.78 5.62 -19.68
N ARG A 135 -15.36 6.87 -19.88
CA ARG A 135 -13.95 7.27 -19.89
C ARG A 135 -13.31 7.12 -18.51
N GLN A 136 -13.99 7.57 -17.45
CA GLN A 136 -13.53 7.42 -16.07
C GLN A 136 -13.44 5.95 -15.67
N ILE A 137 -14.46 5.15 -15.98
CA ILE A 137 -14.47 3.70 -15.76
C ILE A 137 -13.27 3.04 -16.44
N LYS A 138 -13.02 3.36 -17.72
CA LYS A 138 -11.89 2.81 -18.48
C LYS A 138 -10.54 3.17 -17.84
N SER A 139 -10.39 4.42 -17.38
CA SER A 139 -9.17 4.89 -16.72
C SER A 139 -8.91 4.15 -15.41
N ILE A 140 -9.91 4.09 -14.52
CA ILE A 140 -9.82 3.41 -13.22
C ILE A 140 -9.47 1.93 -13.41
N LYS A 141 -10.21 1.22 -14.28
CA LYS A 141 -9.97 -0.20 -14.52
C LYS A 141 -8.58 -0.46 -15.09
N LYS A 142 -8.09 0.41 -15.99
CA LYS A 142 -6.74 0.28 -16.54
C LYS A 142 -5.68 0.46 -15.45
N GLN A 143 -5.79 1.51 -14.64
CA GLN A 143 -4.86 1.78 -13.53
C GLN A 143 -4.81 0.63 -12.54
N ILE A 144 -5.97 0.15 -12.07
CA ILE A 144 -6.05 -0.96 -11.12
C ILE A 144 -5.51 -2.26 -11.73
N SER A 145 -5.82 -2.57 -13.00
CA SER A 145 -5.30 -3.77 -13.67
C SER A 145 -3.79 -3.77 -13.70
N ILE A 146 -3.17 -2.66 -14.12
CA ILE A 146 -1.71 -2.59 -14.27
C ILE A 146 -1.02 -2.60 -12.90
N ALA A 147 -1.58 -1.94 -11.89
CA ALA A 147 -1.08 -2.06 -10.52
C ALA A 147 -1.15 -3.51 -10.02
N THR A 148 -2.27 -4.20 -10.27
CA THR A 148 -2.47 -5.60 -9.88
C THR A 148 -1.51 -6.54 -10.60
N GLU A 149 -1.28 -6.35 -11.90
CA GLU A 149 -0.30 -7.09 -12.70
C GLU A 149 1.12 -6.91 -12.14
N LYS A 150 1.45 -5.70 -11.68
CA LYS A 150 2.69 -5.38 -10.97
C LYS A 150 2.71 -5.84 -9.52
N ARG A 151 1.64 -6.46 -9.02
CA ARG A 151 1.44 -6.91 -7.64
C ARG A 151 1.51 -5.76 -6.62
N LEU A 152 1.17 -4.56 -7.06
CA LEU A 152 1.08 -3.34 -6.25
C LEU A 152 -0.37 -3.10 -5.86
N LYS A 153 -0.55 -2.52 -4.67
CA LYS A 153 -1.88 -2.22 -4.14
C LYS A 153 -2.31 -0.82 -4.61
N ALA A 154 -3.23 -0.78 -5.57
CA ALA A 154 -3.80 0.48 -6.04
C ALA A 154 -4.58 1.20 -4.91
N ARG A 155 -4.43 2.52 -4.80
CA ARG A 155 -5.13 3.36 -3.84
C ARG A 155 -5.53 4.69 -4.50
N TYR A 156 -6.75 5.14 -4.23
CA TYR A 156 -7.20 6.47 -4.62
C TYR A 156 -7.42 7.31 -3.37
N TRP A 157 -6.82 8.51 -3.31
CA TRP A 157 -7.03 9.50 -2.25
C TRP A 157 -7.83 10.69 -2.79
N ASN A 158 -8.34 11.56 -1.90
CA ASN A 158 -9.26 12.64 -2.28
C ASN A 158 -10.47 12.11 -3.07
N THR A 159 -11.08 11.03 -2.55
CA THR A 159 -12.37 10.53 -3.02
C THR A 159 -13.50 11.44 -2.51
N PRO A 160 -14.70 11.45 -3.12
CA PRO A 160 -15.77 12.31 -2.63
C PRO A 160 -16.23 11.84 -1.26
N ASN A 161 -16.29 12.77 -0.29
CA ASN A 161 -16.78 12.49 1.07
C ASN A 161 -18.27 12.85 1.23
N TRP A 162 -18.80 13.75 0.40
CA TRP A 162 -20.21 14.13 0.37
C TRP A 162 -20.65 14.50 -1.05
N PRO A 163 -21.93 14.28 -1.45
CA PRO A 163 -22.99 13.58 -0.72
C PRO A 163 -22.70 12.10 -0.44
N ILE A 164 -23.26 11.54 0.64
CA ILE A 164 -23.05 10.14 1.08
C ILE A 164 -23.40 9.14 -0.04
N SER A 165 -24.45 9.40 -0.81
CA SER A 165 -24.84 8.56 -1.95
C SER A 165 -23.75 8.49 -3.03
N VAL A 166 -23.04 9.60 -3.28
CA VAL A 166 -21.93 9.68 -4.22
C VAL A 166 -20.70 9.00 -3.64
N ARG A 167 -20.36 9.26 -2.38
CA ARG A 167 -19.28 8.57 -1.64
C ARG A 167 -19.43 7.05 -1.73
N ASN A 168 -20.59 6.53 -1.34
CA ASN A 168 -20.85 5.10 -1.31
C ASN A 168 -20.86 4.49 -2.73
N SER A 169 -21.37 5.21 -3.74
CA SER A 169 -21.33 4.80 -5.15
C SER A 169 -19.89 4.65 -5.64
N VAL A 170 -19.03 5.63 -5.34
CA VAL A 170 -17.61 5.60 -5.69
C VAL A 170 -16.87 4.48 -4.98
N TRP A 171 -17.00 4.38 -3.65
CA TRP A 171 -16.35 3.32 -2.87
C TRP A 171 -16.75 1.93 -3.35
N SER A 172 -18.05 1.71 -3.55
CA SER A 172 -18.58 0.43 -4.07
C SER A 172 -18.01 0.11 -5.45
N PHE A 173 -17.86 1.11 -6.32
CA PHE A 173 -17.27 0.91 -7.64
C PHE A 173 -15.77 0.57 -7.56
N LEU A 174 -15.00 1.26 -6.72
CA LEU A 174 -13.57 0.99 -6.53
C LEU A 174 -13.33 -0.41 -5.95
N ILE A 175 -14.11 -0.80 -4.93
CA ILE A 175 -14.07 -2.16 -4.35
C ILE A 175 -14.36 -3.21 -5.41
N ARG A 176 -15.47 -3.07 -6.15
CA ARG A 176 -15.82 -4.01 -7.24
C ARG A 176 -14.80 -4.04 -8.38
N SER A 177 -14.03 -2.97 -8.55
CA SER A 177 -12.97 -2.90 -9.56
C SER A 177 -11.65 -3.52 -9.07
N GLY A 178 -11.55 -3.93 -7.81
CA GLY A 178 -10.36 -4.58 -7.24
C GLY A 178 -9.32 -3.60 -6.71
N VAL A 179 -9.72 -2.41 -6.23
CA VAL A 179 -8.78 -1.49 -5.57
C VAL A 179 -8.08 -2.20 -4.40
N GLY A 180 -6.77 -1.99 -4.27
CA GLY A 180 -5.97 -2.67 -3.24
C GLY A 180 -6.20 -2.11 -1.85
N VAL A 181 -6.41 -0.80 -1.74
CA VAL A 181 -6.76 -0.10 -0.49
C VAL A 181 -7.77 0.99 -0.80
N LEU A 182 -8.86 1.01 -0.03
CA LEU A 182 -9.82 2.09 -0.06
C LEU A 182 -9.41 3.17 0.95
N ASN A 183 -9.26 4.42 0.50
CA ASN A 183 -9.16 5.54 1.43
C ASN A 183 -10.56 5.87 1.95
N VAL A 184 -10.73 5.81 3.27
CA VAL A 184 -11.98 6.09 3.97
C VAL A 184 -11.70 7.27 4.90
N ASP A 185 -12.37 8.39 4.65
CA ASP A 185 -12.42 9.52 5.58
C ASP A 185 -13.74 9.37 6.38
N ASP A 186 -13.70 9.62 7.69
CA ASP A 186 -14.81 9.49 8.67
C ASP A 186 -15.48 8.10 8.75
N LEU A 187 -14.92 7.23 9.62
CA LEU A 187 -15.45 5.88 9.92
C LEU A 187 -16.69 5.88 10.84
N PHE A 188 -17.10 7.02 11.40
CA PHE A 188 -18.18 7.10 12.40
C PHE A 188 -19.60 7.21 11.80
N GLU A 189 -19.79 7.01 10.50
CA GLU A 189 -21.10 7.11 9.82
C GLU A 189 -21.56 5.81 9.14
N LEU A 190 -21.21 4.66 9.70
CA LEU A 190 -21.74 3.37 9.27
C LEU A 190 -22.66 2.80 10.37
N ASP A 191 -23.80 3.46 10.58
CA ASP A 191 -25.00 2.90 11.23
C ASP A 191 -26.16 2.87 10.21
#